data_AF-A0A420PKT9-F1
#
_entry.id   AF-A0A420PKT9-F1
#
_cell.length_a   1.000
_cell.length_b   1.000
_cell.length_c   1.000
_cell.angle_alpha   90.00
_cell.angle_beta   90.00
_cell.angle_gamma   90.00
#
_symmetry.space_group_name_H-M   'P 1'
#
loop_
_entity.id
_entity.type
_entity.pdbx_description
1 polymer ?
#
loop_
_entity_poly.entity_id
_entity_poly.type
_entity_poly.pdbx_seq_one_letter_code
_entity_poly.pdbx_strand_id
1 'polypeptide(L)'
;MCHGACHNFLGLIITRSFLGAFEAALAPGFSLVMRMWYTRREQPLCYGLWSCGGPVATLFGGLIAYAIGHLEGDLPTWRYLFIILGAITAAWGIFMLVLLPDSPSDAIWLSSAERETAVYRIQADTQGSSK
;
A
#
# COMPACT_ATOMS: atom_id res chain seq x y z
N MET A 1 9.30 -11.27 4.83
CA MET A 1 9.68 -11.95 6.09
C MET A 1 9.70 -13.48 5.93
N CYS A 2 8.57 -14.12 5.57
CA CYS A 2 8.49 -15.59 5.48
C CYS A 2 9.45 -16.23 4.45
N HIS A 3 9.78 -15.53 3.35
CA HIS A 3 10.77 -15.99 2.35
C HIS A 3 12.18 -16.22 2.95
N GLY A 4 12.57 -15.45 3.96
CA GLY A 4 13.88 -15.58 4.61
C GLY A 4 13.97 -16.77 5.57
N ALA A 5 12.83 -17.28 6.04
CA ALA A 5 12.74 -18.41 6.96
C ALA A 5 12.56 -19.76 6.25
N CYS A 6 12.40 -19.77 4.92
CA CYS A 6 12.24 -20.99 4.15
C CYS A 6 13.59 -21.70 3.93
N HIS A 7 13.64 -22.98 4.28
CA HIS A 7 14.78 -23.86 4.03
C HIS A 7 14.52 -24.87 2.90
N ASN A 8 13.26 -24.98 2.45
CA ASN A 8 12.80 -25.97 1.47
C ASN A 8 12.20 -25.28 0.22
N PHE A 9 12.45 -25.85 -0.97
CA PHE A 9 11.94 -25.34 -2.25
C PHE A 9 10.41 -25.20 -2.28
N LEU A 10 9.71 -26.19 -1.72
CA LEU A 10 8.25 -26.19 -1.63
C LEU A 10 7.74 -25.02 -0.76
N GLY A 11 8.43 -24.70 0.34
CA GLY A 11 8.09 -23.54 1.18
C GLY A 11 8.30 -22.21 0.46
N LEU A 12 9.31 -22.12 -0.40
CA LEU A 12 9.56 -20.94 -1.22
C LEU A 12 8.44 -20.71 -2.25
N ILE A 13 7.97 -21.78 -2.91
CA ILE A 13 6.85 -21.69 -3.86
C ILE A 13 5.58 -21.23 -3.16
N ILE A 14 5.21 -21.86 -2.05
CA ILE A 14 4.00 -21.51 -1.29
C ILE A 14 4.03 -20.03 -0.89
N THR A 15 5.15 -19.57 -0.34
CA THR A 15 5.27 -18.18 0.10
C THR A 15 5.16 -17.20 -1.07
N ARG A 16 5.65 -17.57 -2.26
CA ARG A 16 5.50 -16.77 -3.49
C ARG A 16 4.07 -16.73 -3.99
N SER A 17 3.35 -17.84 -3.92
CA SER A 17 1.94 -17.90 -4.31
C SER A 17 1.09 -16.99 -3.41
N PHE A 18 1.31 -17.02 -2.09
CA PHE A 18 0.63 -16.10 -1.17
C PHE A 18 1.00 -14.65 -1.43
N LEU A 19 2.28 -14.35 -1.66
CA LEU A 19 2.71 -12.99 -1.98
C LEU A 19 1.97 -12.44 -3.22
N GLY A 20 1.91 -13.23 -4.29
CA GLY A 20 1.18 -12.84 -5.50
C GLY A 20 -0.32 -12.68 -5.27
N ALA A 21 -0.94 -13.54 -4.45
CA ALA A 21 -2.35 -13.42 -4.10
C ALA A 21 -2.66 -12.12 -3.33
N PHE A 22 -1.78 -11.72 -2.40
CA PHE A 22 -1.92 -10.46 -1.69
C PHE A 22 -1.67 -9.25 -2.59
N GLU A 23 -0.68 -9.32 -3.48
CA GLU A 23 -0.38 -8.24 -4.41
C GLU A 23 -1.53 -7.97 -5.39
N ALA A 24 -2.26 -9.01 -5.82
CA ALA A 24 -3.41 -8.87 -6.70
C ALA A 24 -4.56 -8.05 -6.08
N ALA A 25 -4.69 -8.04 -4.74
CA ALA A 25 -5.74 -7.29 -4.04
C ALA A 25 -5.43 -5.79 -3.89
N LEU A 26 -4.16 -5.37 -4.05
CA LEU A 26 -3.74 -3.98 -3.86
C LEU A 26 -4.43 -3.02 -4.83
N ALA A 27 -4.45 -3.36 -6.12
CA ALA A 27 -5.02 -2.50 -7.16
C ALA A 27 -6.54 -2.24 -6.98
N PRO A 28 -7.40 -3.28 -6.81
CA PRO A 28 -8.82 -3.06 -6.54
C PRO A 28 -9.07 -2.42 -5.17
N GLY A 29 -8.26 -2.72 -4.15
CA GLY A 29 -8.35 -2.09 -2.83
C GLY A 29 -8.10 -0.58 -2.89
N PHE A 30 -7.00 -0.16 -3.55
CA PHE A 30 -6.70 1.25 -3.76
C PHE A 30 -7.79 1.96 -4.58
N SER A 31 -8.31 1.30 -5.61
CA SER A 31 -9.41 1.83 -6.43
C SER A 31 -10.69 2.06 -5.61
N LEU A 32 -11.00 1.17 -4.65
CA LEU A 32 -12.15 1.32 -3.76
C LEU A 32 -11.98 2.53 -2.82
N VAL A 33 -10.82 2.63 -2.16
CA VAL A 33 -10.51 3.73 -1.25
C VAL A 33 -10.56 5.08 -1.98
N MET A 34 -9.99 5.17 -3.18
CA MET A 34 -10.03 6.43 -3.94
C MET A 34 -11.46 6.85 -4.31
N ARG A 35 -12.34 5.90 -4.66
CA ARG A 35 -13.75 6.21 -4.95
C ARG A 35 -14.52 6.68 -3.71
N MET A 36 -14.11 6.26 -2.51
CA MET A 36 -14.75 6.66 -1.26
C MET A 36 -14.33 8.06 -0.79
N TRP A 37 -13.16 8.55 -1.20
CA TRP A 37 -12.56 9.78 -0.67
C TRP A 37 -12.36 10.91 -1.69
N TYR A 38 -12.29 10.59 -2.99
CA TYR A 38 -11.94 11.55 -4.05
C TYR A 38 -12.99 11.63 -5.16
N THR A 39 -13.20 12.84 -5.68
CA THR A 39 -14.12 13.09 -6.80
C THR A 39 -13.54 12.62 -8.14
N ARG A 40 -14.38 12.43 -9.17
CA ARG A 40 -13.92 11.94 -10.49
C ARG A 40 -12.85 12.81 -11.15
N ARG A 41 -12.85 14.12 -10.86
CA ARG A 41 -11.85 15.06 -11.38
C ARG A 41 -10.48 14.90 -10.74
N GLU A 42 -10.42 14.39 -9.51
CA GLU A 42 -9.19 14.26 -8.71
C GLU A 42 -8.55 12.88 -8.85
N GLN A 43 -9.35 11.87 -9.20
CA GLN A 43 -8.89 10.49 -9.43
C GLN A 43 -7.66 10.38 -10.36
N PRO A 44 -7.58 11.06 -11.53
CA PRO A 44 -6.44 10.92 -12.43
C PRO A 44 -5.11 11.35 -11.80
N LEU A 45 -5.13 12.42 -10.99
CA LEU A 45 -3.95 12.92 -10.30
C LEU A 45 -3.48 11.92 -9.23
N CYS A 46 -4.43 11.31 -8.51
CA CYS A 46 -4.12 10.34 -7.47
C CYS A 46 -3.61 9.00 -8.06
N TYR A 47 -4.18 8.52 -9.17
CA TYR A 47 -3.60 7.40 -9.94
C TYR A 47 -2.22 7.73 -10.50
N GLY A 48 -2.00 8.97 -10.96
CA GLY A 48 -0.69 9.44 -11.40
C GLY A 48 0.35 9.35 -10.28
N LEU A 49 0.01 9.82 -9.08
CA LEU A 49 0.86 9.73 -7.90
C LEU A 49 1.13 8.27 -7.50
N TRP A 50 0.11 7.41 -7.56
CA TRP A 50 0.27 5.97 -7.31
C TRP A 50 1.25 5.33 -8.29
N SER A 51 1.18 5.68 -9.58
CA SER A 51 2.09 5.20 -10.62
C SER A 51 3.54 5.66 -10.39
N CYS A 52 3.74 6.89 -9.89
CA CYS A 52 5.07 7.39 -9.50
C CYS A 52 5.71 6.58 -8.35
N GLY A 53 4.92 5.83 -7.57
CA GLY A 53 5.43 4.96 -6.52
C GLY A 53 6.37 3.86 -7.04
N GLY A 54 6.13 3.33 -8.24
CA GLY A 54 6.96 2.25 -8.82
C GLY A 54 8.43 2.64 -9.05
N PRO A 55 8.71 3.73 -9.77
CA PRO A 55 10.07 4.25 -9.95
C PRO A 55 10.75 4.61 -8.63
N VAL A 56 10.01 5.24 -7.71
CA VAL A 56 10.51 5.61 -6.38
C VAL A 56 10.91 4.36 -5.59
N ALA A 57 10.05 3.34 -5.56
CA ALA A 57 10.33 2.07 -4.89
C ALA A 57 11.55 1.37 -5.49
N THR A 58 11.74 1.43 -6.81
CA THR A 58 12.92 0.86 -7.48
C THR A 58 14.20 1.59 -7.05
N LEU A 59 14.19 2.91 -7.00
CA LEU A 59 15.35 3.72 -6.64
C LEU A 59 15.76 3.49 -5.18
N PHE A 60 14.79 3.55 -4.26
CA PHE A 60 15.05 3.28 -2.83
C PHE A 60 15.37 1.80 -2.58
N GLY A 61 14.71 0.88 -3.26
CA GLY A 61 14.99 -0.56 -3.17
C GLY A 61 16.41 -0.91 -3.59
N GLY A 62 16.92 -0.30 -4.66
CA GLY A 62 18.31 -0.45 -5.09
C GLY A 62 19.31 0.11 -4.08
N LEU A 63 19.02 1.28 -3.50
CA LEU A 63 19.86 1.88 -2.46
C LEU A 63 19.91 1.03 -1.19
N ILE A 64 18.76 0.52 -0.74
CA ILE A 64 18.63 -0.37 0.42
C ILE A 64 19.37 -1.70 0.16
N ALA A 65 19.26 -2.25 -1.05
CA ALA A 65 20.00 -3.43 -1.46
C ALA A 65 21.51 -3.23 -1.42
N TYR A 66 22.00 -2.08 -1.90
CA TYR A 66 23.41 -1.73 -1.81
C TYR A 66 23.89 -1.60 -0.35
N ALA A 67 23.11 -0.94 0.51
CA ALA A 67 23.43 -0.79 1.93
C ALA A 67 23.49 -2.14 2.66
N ILE A 68 22.53 -3.02 2.41
CA ILE A 68 22.48 -4.36 3.01
C ILE A 68 23.58 -5.28 2.43
N GLY A 69 24.01 -5.04 1.20
CA GLY A 69 25.16 -5.72 0.59
C GLY A 69 26.48 -5.55 1.34
N HIS A 70 26.60 -4.48 2.16
CA HIS A 70 27.78 -4.21 2.98
C HIS A 70 27.66 -4.77 4.41
N LEU A 71 26.55 -5.42 4.77
CA LEU A 71 26.42 -6.10 6.06
C LEU A 71 27.13 -7.46 5.99
N GLU A 72 28.19 -7.62 6.77
CA GLU A 72 28.80 -8.92 7.06
C GLU A 72 28.00 -9.62 8.16
N GLY A 73 27.25 -10.66 7.79
CA GLY A 73 26.44 -11.45 8.73
C GLY A 73 26.38 -12.92 8.35
N ASP A 74 25.95 -13.75 9.29
CA ASP A 74 25.92 -15.23 9.15
C ASP A 74 24.92 -15.74 8.10
N LEU A 75 23.90 -14.94 7.78
CA LEU A 75 22.89 -15.26 6.78
C LEU A 75 23.22 -14.64 5.40
N PRO A 76 22.82 -15.30 4.30
CA PRO A 76 22.99 -14.72 2.97
C PRO A 76 22.18 -13.42 2.80
N THR A 77 22.82 -12.41 2.20
CA THR A 77 22.33 -11.02 2.05
C THR A 77 20.89 -10.91 1.56
N TRP A 78 20.45 -11.79 0.66
CA TRP A 78 19.08 -11.79 0.13
C TRP A 78 18.01 -12.06 1.20
N ARG A 79 18.32 -12.81 2.26
CA ARG A 79 17.39 -13.07 3.37
C ARG A 79 17.14 -11.81 4.20
N TYR A 80 18.21 -11.04 4.47
CA TYR A 80 18.10 -9.77 5.17
C TYR A 80 17.22 -8.78 4.42
N LEU A 81 17.32 -8.73 3.08
CA LEU A 81 16.47 -7.90 2.24
C LEU A 81 14.98 -8.20 2.45
N PHE A 82 14.58 -9.48 2.36
CA PHE A 82 13.17 -9.86 2.55
C PHE A 82 12.65 -9.68 3.98
N ILE A 83 13.53 -9.74 4.98
CA ILE A 83 13.15 -9.53 6.38
C ILE A 83 12.96 -8.04 6.65
N ILE A 84 13.96 -7.22 6.31
CA ILE A 84 13.93 -5.77 6.57
C ILE A 84 12.81 -5.10 5.77
N LEU A 85 12.76 -5.33 4.45
CA LEU A 85 11.73 -4.73 3.61
C LEU A 85 10.33 -5.22 4.01
N GLY A 86 10.20 -6.50 4.34
CA GLY A 86 8.94 -7.08 4.82
C GLY A 86 8.49 -6.54 6.19
N ALA A 87 9.43 -6.21 7.08
CA ALA A 87 9.10 -5.63 8.38
C ALA A 87 8.63 -4.17 8.23
N ILE A 88 9.28 -3.40 7.35
CA ILE A 88 8.88 -2.01 7.05
C ILE A 88 7.49 -1.99 6.43
N THR A 89 7.20 -2.85 5.46
CA THR A 89 5.86 -2.91 4.83
C THR A 89 4.79 -3.40 5.80
N ALA A 90 5.10 -4.35 6.68
CA ALA A 90 4.17 -4.80 7.72
C ALA A 90 3.86 -3.69 8.74
N ALA A 91 4.88 -2.95 9.20
CA ALA A 91 4.70 -1.81 10.09
C ALA A 91 3.86 -0.71 9.43
N TRP A 92 4.11 -0.43 8.15
CA TRP A 92 3.30 0.51 7.37
C TRP A 92 1.84 0.04 7.22
N GLY A 93 1.60 -1.26 7.03
CA GLY A 93 0.26 -1.85 6.99
C GLY A 93 -0.48 -1.68 8.32
N ILE A 94 0.19 -1.92 9.45
CA ILE A 94 -0.40 -1.70 10.79
C ILE A 94 -0.72 -0.21 10.99
N PHE A 95 0.19 0.67 10.58
CA PHE A 95 -0.04 2.12 10.66
C PHE A 95 -1.27 2.53 9.82
N MET A 96 -1.40 2.00 8.60
CA MET A 96 -2.57 2.23 7.75
C MET A 96 -3.86 1.68 8.36
N LEU A 97 -3.84 0.53 9.03
CA LEU A 97 -5.03 0.00 9.71
C LEU A 97 -5.52 0.89 10.87
N VAL A 98 -4.61 1.62 11.53
CA VAL A 98 -4.98 2.54 12.61
C VAL A 98 -5.38 3.92 12.07
N LEU A 99 -4.70 4.39 11.01
CA LEU A 99 -4.85 5.76 10.52
C LEU A 99 -5.86 5.89 9.38
N LEU A 100 -6.23 4.81 8.69
CA LEU A 100 -7.16 4.84 7.56
C LEU A 100 -8.59 4.50 8.04
N PRO A 101 -9.44 5.51 8.27
CA PRO A 101 -10.85 5.30 8.59
C PRO A 101 -11.59 4.67 7.40
N ASP A 102 -12.37 3.61 7.65
CA ASP A 102 -13.15 2.85 6.66
C ASP A 102 -14.23 3.66 5.94
N SER A 103 -14.49 4.89 6.39
CA SER A 103 -15.43 5.80 5.76
C SER A 103 -15.00 7.25 5.96
N PRO A 104 -15.23 8.16 4.97
CA PRO A 104 -15.14 9.60 5.18
C PRO A 104 -16.09 10.06 6.28
N SER A 105 -17.07 9.23 6.62
CA SER A 105 -17.73 9.36 7.89
C SER A 105 -16.74 9.05 9.04
N ASP A 106 -16.33 7.83 9.36
CA ASP A 106 -15.55 7.51 10.58
C ASP A 106 -14.13 8.13 10.74
N ALA A 107 -13.83 9.19 10.02
CA ALA A 107 -12.59 9.94 10.06
C ALA A 107 -12.33 10.59 11.42
N ILE A 108 -11.59 9.87 12.28
CA ILE A 108 -11.03 10.34 13.56
C ILE A 108 -10.18 11.61 13.45
N TRP A 109 -9.74 12.00 12.25
CA TRP A 109 -8.93 13.19 12.01
C TRP A 109 -9.72 14.39 11.43
N LEU A 110 -11.00 14.23 11.09
CA LEU A 110 -11.81 15.29 10.47
C LEU A 110 -12.84 15.85 11.45
N SER A 111 -12.99 17.18 11.48
CA SER A 111 -14.07 17.82 12.24
C SER A 111 -15.44 17.46 11.63
N SER A 112 -16.50 17.43 12.44
CA SER A 112 -17.86 17.07 12.01
C SER A 112 -18.38 17.93 10.85
N ALA A 113 -17.95 19.19 10.74
CA ALA A 113 -18.32 20.07 9.62
C ALA A 113 -17.59 19.74 8.30
N GLU A 114 -16.36 19.24 8.38
CA GLU A 114 -15.58 18.83 7.21
C GLU A 114 -16.07 17.48 6.67
N ARG A 115 -16.51 16.59 7.58
CA ARG A 115 -17.14 15.30 7.30
C ARG A 115 -18.37 15.46 6.41
N GLU A 116 -19.27 16.38 6.78
CA GLU A 116 -20.51 16.64 6.04
C GLU A 116 -20.25 17.28 4.66
N THR A 117 -19.28 18.20 4.60
CA THR A 117 -18.85 18.83 3.34
C THR A 117 -18.23 17.81 2.37
N ALA A 118 -17.42 16.88 2.87
CA ALA A 118 -16.80 15.82 2.06
C ALA A 118 -17.85 14.85 1.49
N VAL A 119 -18.80 14.40 2.32
CA VAL A 119 -19.90 13.53 1.88
C VAL A 119 -20.79 14.24 0.85
N TYR A 120 -21.13 15.51 1.07
CA TYR A 120 -21.94 16.28 0.13
C TYR A 120 -21.26 16.45 -1.23
N ARG A 121 -19.95 16.70 -1.27
CA ARG A 121 -19.17 16.81 -2.52
C ARG A 121 -19.17 15.52 -3.33
N ILE A 122 -18.98 14.38 -2.68
CA ILE A 122 -18.96 13.07 -3.35
C ILE A 122 -20.36 12.68 -3.86
N GLN A 123 -21.41 13.00 -3.09
CA GLN A 123 -22.80 12.78 -3.50
C GLN A 123 -23.21 13.66 -4.69
N ALA A 124 -22.82 14.95 -4.69
CA ALA A 124 -23.08 15.87 -5.80
C ALA A 124 -22.39 15.41 -7.10
N ASP A 125 -21.16 14.91 -7.03
CA ASP A 125 -20.43 14.36 -8.19
C ASP A 125 -21.04 13.04 -8.71
N THR A 126 -21.75 12.29 -7.85
CA THR A 126 -22.46 11.06 -8.22
C THR A 126 -23.79 11.37 -8.92
N GLN A 127 -24.55 12.36 -8.43
CA GLN A 127 -25.86 12.74 -8.98
C GLN A 127 -25.78 13.50 -10.32
N GLY A 128 -24.68 14.19 -10.62
CA GLY A 128 -24.48 14.88 -11.90
C GLY A 128 -24.35 13.96 -13.13
N SER A 129 -24.26 12.64 -12.94
CA SER A 129 -24.07 11.63 -14.00
C SER A 129 -25.37 11.05 -14.56
N SER A 130 -26.54 11.50 -14.08
CA SER A 130 -27.87 11.00 -14.49
C SER A 130 -28.65 11.97 -15.38
N LYS A 131 -27.96 12.65 -16.31
CA LYS A 131 -28.59 13.43 -17.39
C LYS A 131 -28.03 13.02 -18.74
#